data_AF-A0A7U9S651-F1
#
_entry.id   AF-A0A7U9S651-F1
#
_cell.length_a   1.000
_cell.length_b   1.000
_cell.length_c   1.000
_cell.angle_alpha   90.00
_cell.angle_beta   90.00
_cell.angle_gamma   90.00
#
_symmetry.space_group_name_H-M   'P 1'
#
loop_
_entity.id
_entity.type
_entity.pdbx_description
1 polymer ?
#
loop_
_entity_poly.entity_id
_entity_poly.type
_entity_poly.pdbx_seq_one_letter_code
_entity_poly.pdbx_strand_id
1 'polypeptide(L)' 'MTSHGSISIPVAMRRELGIEPKDPMVVEEHQGEIRIRPYTLRCNFCGVTDGVQAFHGKGICGACAAKAYQKLGGGQ' A
#
# COMPACT_ATOMS: atom_id res chain seq x y z
N MET A 1 9.94 9.50 21.59
CA MET A 1 10.96 8.68 20.90
C MET A 1 11.67 7.86 21.95
N THR A 2 11.89 6.57 21.69
CA THR A 2 12.69 5.71 22.59
C THR A 2 14.18 5.83 22.27
N SER A 3 15.04 5.26 23.11
CA SER A 3 16.48 5.14 22.88
C SER A 3 16.84 4.43 21.57
N HIS A 4 15.92 3.65 20.99
CA HIS A 4 16.10 2.91 19.74
C HIS A 4 15.48 3.62 18.52
N GLY A 5 15.01 4.87 18.67
CA GLY A 5 14.42 5.63 17.56
C GLY A 5 13.00 5.22 17.19
N SER A 6 12.33 4.39 18.00
CA SER A 6 10.92 4.04 17.77
C SER A 6 9.97 5.15 18.26
N ILE A 7 8.87 5.30 17.51
CA ILE A 7 7.75 6.20 17.84
C ILE A 7 6.51 5.35 18.03
N SER A 8 5.81 5.55 19.14
CA SER A 8 4.58 4.81 19.47
C SER A 8 3.36 5.58 18.98
N ILE A 9 2.48 4.91 18.23
CA ILE A 9 1.21 5.49 17.78
C ILE A 9 0.13 5.18 18.84
N PRO A 10 -0.60 6.18 19.37
CA PRO A 10 -1.69 5.97 20.31
C PRO A 10 -2.76 4.99 19.80
N VAL A 11 -3.41 4.26 20.72
CA VAL A 11 -4.44 3.26 20.37
C VAL A 11 -5.62 3.89 19.60
N ALA A 12 -6.06 5.09 19.98
CA ALA A 12 -7.16 5.77 19.30
C ALA A 12 -6.84 6.02 17.81
N MET A 13 -5.66 6.60 17.53
CA MET A 13 -5.21 6.85 16.16
C MET A 13 -5.05 5.55 15.36
N ARG A 14 -4.56 4.47 15.98
CA ARG A 14 -4.45 3.17 15.29
C ARG A 14 -5.81 2.63 14.83
N ARG A 15 -6.85 2.80 15.65
CA ARG A 15 -8.22 2.38 15.31
C ARG A 15 -8.82 3.24 14.20
N GLU A 16 -8.61 4.56 14.26
CA GLU A 16 -9.07 5.49 13.22
C GLU A 16 -8.39 5.23 11.87
N LEU A 17 -7.11 4.89 11.88
CA LEU A 17 -6.33 4.58 10.67
C LEU A 17 -6.51 3.13 10.20
N GLY A 18 -7.17 2.27 10.99
CA GLY A 18 -7.38 0.86 10.67
C GLY A 18 -6.08 0.04 10.56
N ILE A 19 -5.05 0.38 11.33
CA ILE A 19 -3.73 -0.29 11.26
C ILE A 19 -3.53 -1.28 12.41
N GLU A 20 -3.04 -2.46 12.08
CA GLU A 20 -2.72 -3.55 13.01
C GLU A 20 -1.21 -3.63 13.33
N PRO A 21 -0.83 -4.27 14.46
CA PRO A 21 0.58 -4.53 14.75
C PRO A 21 1.24 -5.32 13.61
N LYS A 22 2.41 -4.83 13.15
CA LYS A 22 3.21 -5.39 12.03
C LYS A 22 2.73 -5.03 10.62
N ASP A 23 1.70 -4.19 10.48
CA ASP A 23 1.32 -3.70 9.16
C ASP A 23 2.47 -2.92 8.50
N PRO A 24 2.73 -3.15 7.21
CA PRO A 24 3.71 -2.38 6.47
C PRO A 24 3.26 -0.91 6.38
N MET A 25 4.20 -0.01 6.62
CA MET A 25 3.98 1.44 6.57
C MET A 25 4.98 2.08 5.62
N VAL A 26 4.55 3.11 4.91
CA VAL A 26 5.45 3.99 4.16
C VAL A 26 5.81 5.16 5.04
N VAL A 27 7.11 5.45 5.15
CA VAL A 27 7.66 6.59 5.88
C VAL A 27 8.38 7.49 4.89
N GLU A 28 7.96 8.74 4.80
CA GLU A 28 8.53 9.75 3.90
C GLU A 28 8.83 11.03 4.69
N GLU A 29 9.98 11.66 4.42
CA GLU A 29 10.25 13.03 4.86
C GLU A 29 9.74 14.00 3.78
N HIS A 30 9.06 15.06 4.21
CA HIS A 30 8.59 16.09 3.30
C HIS A 30 8.56 17.44 4.02
N GLN A 31 9.41 18.37 3.57
CA GLN A 31 9.45 19.76 4.08
C GLN A 31 9.69 19.84 5.60
N GLY A 32 10.49 18.91 6.16
CA GLY A 32 10.74 18.79 7.59
C GLY A 32 9.68 18.01 8.36
N GLU A 33 8.64 17.51 7.70
CA GLU A 33 7.61 16.67 8.29
C GLU A 33 7.88 15.19 8.00
N ILE A 34 7.73 14.32 9.02
CA ILE A 34 7.70 12.87 8.81
C ILE A 34 6.25 12.45 8.56
N ARG A 35 5.97 11.95 7.36
CA ARG A 35 4.66 11.45 6.95
C ARG A 35 4.66 9.93 6.98
N ILE A 36 3.79 9.35 7.81
CA ILE A 36 3.60 7.91 7.93
C ILE A 36 2.23 7.56 7.35
N ARG A 37 2.18 6.60 6.43
CA ARG A 37 0.93 6.13 5.80
C ARG A 37 0.87 4.60 5.79
N PRO A 38 -0.33 4.00 5.93
CA PRO A 38 -0.52 2.58 5.68
C PRO A 38 -0.02 2.23 4.28
N TYR A 39 0.67 1.09 4.16
CA TYR A 39 1.03 0.56 2.85
C TYR A 39 -0.23 0.07 2.15
N THR A 40 -0.85 0.93 1.36
CA THR A 40 -1.96 0.54 0.49
C THR A 40 -1.42 -0.31 -0.64
N LEU A 41 -1.96 -1.50 -0.83
CA LEU A 41 -1.69 -2.31 -2.01
C LEU A 41 -2.07 -1.52 -3.27
N ARG A 42 -1.07 -1.18 -4.09
CA ARG A 42 -1.23 -0.39 -5.32
C ARG A 42 -1.01 -1.26 -6.54
N CYS A 43 -1.69 -0.93 -7.62
CA CYS A 43 -1.39 -1.54 -8.90
C CYS A 43 0.04 -1.16 -9.33
N ASN A 44 0.91 -2.14 -9.52
CA ASN A 44 2.29 -1.92 -9.94
C ASN A 44 2.45 -1.34 -11.36
N PHE A 45 1.37 -1.29 -12.14
CA PHE A 45 1.38 -0.77 -13.52
C PHE A 45 0.86 0.67 -13.63
N CYS A 46 -0.19 1.02 -12.88
CA CYS A 46 -0.83 2.34 -12.99
C CYS A 46 -0.93 3.11 -11.66
N GLY A 47 -0.52 2.52 -10.53
CA GLY A 47 -0.46 3.19 -9.23
C GLY A 47 -1.80 3.39 -8.51
N VAL A 48 -2.93 3.04 -9.12
CA VAL A 48 -4.24 3.11 -8.45
C VAL A 48 -4.28 2.19 -7.23
N THR A 49 -5.07 2.58 -6.23
CA THR A 49 -5.37 1.79 -5.03
C THR A 49 -6.75 1.12 -5.11
N ASP A 50 -7.63 1.66 -5.96
CA ASP A 50 -8.99 1.16 -6.10
C ASP A 50 -9.03 -0.14 -6.93
N GLY A 51 -9.81 -1.11 -6.45
CA GLY A 51 -9.95 -2.42 -7.11
C GLY A 51 -8.64 -3.19 -7.33
N VAL A 52 -7.61 -2.94 -6.50
CA VAL A 52 -6.32 -3.64 -6.58
C VAL A 52 -6.39 -4.97 -5.84
N GLN A 53 -5.96 -6.03 -6.51
CA GLN A 53 -5.84 -7.37 -5.94
C GLN A 53 -4.38 -7.76 -5.78
N ALA A 54 -4.09 -8.50 -4.71
CA ALA A 54 -2.76 -9.06 -4.48
C ALA A 54 -2.58 -10.30 -5.37
N PHE A 55 -1.56 -10.29 -6.22
CA PHE A 55 -1.21 -11.36 -7.13
C PHE A 55 0.31 -11.60 -7.09
N HIS A 56 0.74 -12.76 -6.59
CA HIS A 56 2.17 -13.09 -6.39
C HIS A 56 2.97 -11.99 -5.64
N GLY A 57 2.40 -11.41 -4.58
CA GLY A 57 3.04 -10.34 -3.81
C GLY A 57 3.11 -8.98 -4.52
N LYS A 58 2.46 -8.84 -5.68
CA LYS A 58 2.33 -7.59 -6.44
C LYS A 58 0.87 -7.17 -6.48
N GLY A 59 0.59 -5.88 -6.34
CA GLY A 59 -0.75 -5.38 -6.58
C GLY A 59 -1.02 -5.22 -8.07
N ILE A 60 -2.17 -5.68 -8.55
CA ILE A 60 -2.66 -5.42 -9.91
C ILE A 60 -4.16 -5.05 -9.85
N CYS A 61 -4.55 -3.94 -10.48
CA CYS A 61 -5.96 -3.60 -10.61
C CYS A 61 -6.60 -4.37 -11.78
N GLY A 62 -7.91 -4.56 -11.73
CA GLY A 62 -8.66 -5.27 -12.78
C GLY A 62 -8.42 -4.70 -14.19
N ALA A 63 -8.31 -3.38 -14.33
CA ALA A 63 -8.05 -2.74 -15.62
C ALA A 63 -6.67 -3.11 -16.21
N CYS A 64 -5.62 -3.16 -15.38
CA CYS A 64 -4.29 -3.57 -15.83
C CYS A 64 -4.21 -5.08 -16.07
N ALA A 65 -4.91 -5.89 -15.26
CA ALA A 65 -5.01 -7.33 -15.48
C ALA A 65 -5.69 -7.63 -16.82
N ALA A 66 -6.80 -6.95 -17.14
CA ALA A 66 -7.50 -7.12 -18.42
C ALA A 66 -6.62 -6.73 -19.62
N LYS A 67 -5.90 -5.60 -19.54
CA LYS A 67 -4.95 -5.19 -20.59
C LYS A 67 -3.81 -6.19 -20.76
N ALA A 68 -3.29 -6.74 -19.67
CA ALA A 68 -2.25 -7.77 -19.71
C ALA A 68 -2.77 -9.06 -20.36
N TYR A 69 -3.98 -9.49 -20.02
CA TYR A 69 -4.64 -10.66 -20.61
C TYR A 69 -4.86 -10.51 -22.12
N GLN A 70 -5.36 -9.34 -22.56
CA GLN A 70 -5.50 -9.01 -23.99
C GLN A 70 -4.16 -9.02 -24.74
N LYS A 71 -3.10 -8.48 -24.14
CA LYS A 71 -1.76 -8.47 -24.74
C LYS A 71 -1.13 -9.86 -24.87
N LEU A 72 -1.48 -10.79 -23.98
CA LEU A 72 -0.98 -12.17 -23.98
C LEU A 72 -1.83 -13.11 -24.87
N GLY A 73 -2.82 -12.58 -25.60
CA GLY A 73 -3.65 -13.36 -26.51
C GLY A 73 -4.70 -14.24 -25.82
N GLY A 74 -5.03 -13.95 -24.56
CA GLY A 74 -6.02 -14.72 -23.82
C GLY A 74 -7.44 -14.39 -24.29
N GLY A 75 -8.13 -15.39 -24.86
CA GLY A 75 -9.54 -15.34 -25.20
C GLY A 75 -9.88 -15.84 -26.60
N GLN A 76 -9.36 -17.01 -27.00
CA GLN A 76 -10.00 -17.93 -27.95
C GLN A 76 -10.16 -19.28 -27.26
#